data_AF-A0A6B3M6K2-F1
#
_entry.id   AF-A0A6B3M6K2-F1
#
_cell.length_a   1.000
_cell.length_b   1.000
_cell.length_c   1.000
_cell.angle_alpha   90.00
_cell.angle_beta   90.00
_cell.angle_gamma   90.00
#
_symmetry.space_group_name_H-M   'P 1'
#
loop_
_entity.id
_entity.type
_entity.pdbx_description
1 polymer ?
#
loop_
_entity_poly.entity_id
_entity_poly.type
_entity_poly.pdbx_seq_one_letter_code
_entity_poly.pdbx_strand_id
1 'polypeptide(L)'
;MPRVVKIEITEEAETLKKLLVHQQDKRRFERVQVLYLLKIREVETVSHLAVVIGRGRRTIQRWLSQYRIGGLAKMLEVKKSPGKEPLIPQWAVESLKVELSDPEGFSS
;
A
#
# COMPACT_ATOMS: atom_id res chain seq x y z
N MET A 1 -14.20 23.55 -7.52
CA MET A 1 -15.27 22.66 -8.02
C MET A 1 -14.92 21.20 -7.78
N PRO A 2 -15.87 20.35 -7.33
CA PRO A 2 -15.66 18.91 -7.20
C PRO A 2 -15.47 18.27 -8.58
N ARG A 3 -14.40 17.49 -8.74
CA ARG A 3 -14.13 16.77 -10.00
C ARG A 3 -14.73 15.37 -9.89
N VAL A 4 -15.61 15.04 -10.82
CA VAL A 4 -16.18 13.70 -10.95
C VAL A 4 -15.09 12.69 -11.32
N VAL A 5 -15.10 11.53 -10.67
CA VAL A 5 -14.17 10.44 -10.93
C VAL A 5 -14.71 9.59 -12.07
N LYS A 6 -14.10 9.71 -13.26
CA LYS A 6 -14.33 8.77 -14.36
C LYS A 6 -13.30 7.65 -14.26
N ILE A 7 -13.66 6.51 -13.67
CA ILE A 7 -12.84 5.29 -13.62
C ILE A 7 -13.72 4.10 -13.97
N GLU A 8 -13.24 3.27 -14.89
CA GLU A 8 -13.83 1.97 -15.16
C GLU A 8 -13.23 0.96 -14.19
N ILE A 9 -14.05 0.49 -13.26
CA ILE A 9 -13.65 -0.53 -12.29
C ILE A 9 -13.99 -1.88 -12.91
N THR A 10 -12.96 -2.67 -13.19
CA THR A 10 -13.09 -3.97 -13.85
C THR A 10 -13.69 -5.03 -12.93
N GLU A 11 -13.41 -4.92 -11.63
CA GLU A 11 -13.88 -5.87 -10.62
C GLU A 11 -15.37 -5.69 -10.31
N GLU A 12 -16.01 -6.78 -9.88
CA GLU A 12 -17.41 -6.78 -9.48
C GLU A 12 -17.58 -6.28 -8.04
N ALA A 13 -18.73 -5.67 -7.74
CA ALA A 13 -19.03 -5.20 -6.39
C ALA A 13 -18.96 -6.32 -5.33
N GLU A 14 -19.41 -7.54 -5.67
CA GLU A 14 -19.34 -8.69 -4.77
C GLU A 14 -17.90 -9.12 -4.47
N THR A 15 -17.04 -9.15 -5.50
CA THR A 15 -15.61 -9.49 -5.31
C THR A 15 -14.92 -8.47 -4.39
N LEU A 16 -15.17 -7.18 -4.59
CA LEU A 16 -14.65 -6.12 -3.71
C LEU A 16 -15.17 -6.26 -2.27
N LYS A 17 -16.46 -6.60 -2.10
CA LYS A 17 -17.06 -6.82 -0.77
C LYS A 17 -16.44 -8.01 -0.04
N LYS A 18 -16.23 -9.14 -0.73
CA LYS A 18 -15.51 -10.29 -0.17
C LYS A 18 -14.09 -9.89 0.23
N LEU A 19 -13.41 -9.12 -0.60
CA LEU A 19 -12.04 -8.66 -0.33
C LEU A 19 -11.98 -7.75 0.89
N LEU A 20 -12.97 -6.87 1.09
CA LEU A 20 -13.09 -6.05 2.31
C LEU A 20 -13.16 -6.88 3.59
N VAL A 21 -13.94 -7.98 3.59
CA VAL A 21 -14.10 -8.85 4.77
C VAL A 21 -12.81 -9.61 5.10
N HIS A 22 -12.04 -10.02 4.09
CA HIS A 22 -10.81 -10.79 4.29
C HIS A 22 -9.59 -9.93 4.63
N GLN A 23 -9.67 -8.61 4.43
CA GLN A 23 -8.52 -7.72 4.53
C GLN A 23 -8.23 -7.30 5.98
N GLN A 24 -7.15 -7.83 6.57
CA GLN A 24 -6.73 -7.44 7.93
C GLN A 24 -5.93 -6.12 7.98
N ASP A 25 -5.26 -5.74 6.88
CA ASP A 25 -4.49 -4.48 6.82
C ASP A 25 -5.43 -3.29 6.54
N LYS A 26 -5.54 -2.38 7.51
CA LYS A 26 -6.34 -1.15 7.42
C LYS A 26 -6.04 -0.32 6.18
N ARG A 27 -4.77 -0.21 5.76
CA ARG A 27 -4.40 0.60 4.58
C ARG A 27 -4.93 -0.03 3.30
N ARG A 28 -4.87 -1.34 3.19
CA ARG A 28 -5.42 -2.08 2.04
C ARG A 28 -6.94 -2.03 2.07
N PHE A 29 -7.56 -2.18 3.24
CA PHE A 29 -9.00 -2.06 3.44
C PHE A 29 -9.55 -0.72 2.90
N GLU A 30 -8.97 0.40 3.34
CA GLU A 30 -9.39 1.74 2.88
C GLU A 30 -9.29 1.89 1.36
N ARG A 31 -8.26 1.30 0.72
CA ARG A 31 -8.08 1.35 -0.73
C ARG A 31 -9.15 0.54 -1.47
N VAL A 32 -9.49 -0.65 -0.97
CA VAL A 32 -10.58 -1.46 -1.55
C VAL A 32 -11.92 -0.77 -1.34
N GLN A 33 -12.13 -0.14 -0.18
CA GLN A 33 -13.36 0.57 0.15
C GLN A 33 -13.62 1.73 -0.82
N VAL A 34 -12.57 2.45 -1.22
CA VAL A 34 -12.66 3.50 -2.26
C VAL A 34 -13.19 2.94 -3.58
N LEU A 35 -12.68 1.79 -4.04
CA LEU A 35 -13.17 1.16 -5.27
C LEU A 35 -14.60 0.66 -5.12
N TYR A 36 -14.93 0.06 -3.98
CA TYR A 36 -16.26 -0.46 -3.71
C TYR A 36 -17.31 0.66 -3.77
N LEU A 37 -17.08 1.78 -3.09
CA LEU A 37 -17.98 2.94 -3.08
C LEU A 37 -18.16 3.58 -4.46
N LEU A 38 -17.09 3.63 -5.27
CA LEU A 38 -17.16 4.07 -6.66
C LEU A 38 -17.95 3.09 -7.53
N LYS A 39 -17.80 1.78 -7.31
CA LYS A 39 -18.47 0.74 -8.10
C LYS A 39 -19.98 0.74 -7.89
N ILE A 40 -20.42 0.89 -6.64
CA ILE A 40 -21.85 1.00 -6.29
C ILE A 40 -22.44 2.37 -6.61
N ARG A 41 -21.63 3.31 -7.12
CA ARG A 41 -22.00 4.70 -7.45
C ARG A 41 -22.57 5.53 -6.30
N GLU A 42 -22.34 5.13 -5.04
CA GLU A 42 -22.74 5.95 -3.90
C GLU A 42 -21.92 7.24 -3.80
N VAL A 43 -20.69 7.23 -4.33
CA VAL A 43 -19.85 8.42 -4.36
C VAL A 43 -19.29 8.65 -5.76
N GLU A 44 -19.56 9.83 -6.31
CA GLU A 44 -19.09 10.19 -7.66
C GLU A 44 -17.88 11.13 -7.65
N THR A 45 -17.58 11.76 -6.51
CA THR A 45 -16.55 12.81 -6.42
C THR A 45 -15.42 12.43 -5.48
N VAL A 46 -14.19 12.82 -5.84
CA VAL A 46 -13.02 12.61 -4.98
C VAL A 46 -13.18 13.30 -3.62
N SER A 47 -13.83 14.48 -3.60
CA SER A 47 -14.00 15.25 -2.38
C SER A 47 -14.94 14.55 -1.40
N HIS A 48 -16.04 13.97 -1.89
CA HIS A 48 -16.95 13.20 -1.03
C HIS A 48 -16.28 11.91 -0.53
N LEU A 49 -15.54 11.21 -1.39
CA LEU A 49 -14.75 10.03 -1.00
C LEU A 49 -13.72 10.33 0.09
N ALA A 50 -13.04 11.48 -0.02
CA ALA A 50 -12.07 11.93 0.97
C ALA A 50 -12.70 12.11 2.36
N VAL A 51 -13.93 12.64 2.42
CA VAL A 51 -14.69 12.82 3.67
C VAL A 51 -15.12 11.46 4.23
N VAL A 52 -15.73 10.60 3.41
CA VAL A 52 -16.24 9.28 3.85
C VAL A 52 -15.11 8.38 4.36
N ILE A 53 -13.96 8.40 3.69
CA ILE A 53 -12.80 7.55 4.06
C ILE A 53 -11.92 8.23 5.14
N GLY A 54 -12.13 9.52 5.42
CA GLY A 54 -11.30 10.28 6.38
C GLY A 54 -9.85 10.47 5.91
N ARG A 55 -9.63 10.59 4.60
CA ARG A 55 -8.29 10.75 3.99
C ARG A 55 -8.23 12.00 3.11
N GLY A 56 -7.05 12.59 2.99
CA GLY A 56 -6.85 13.77 2.14
C GLY A 56 -7.14 13.48 0.66
N ARG A 57 -7.72 14.47 -0.04
CA ARG A 57 -8.05 14.39 -1.48
C ARG A 57 -6.87 13.91 -2.35
N ARG A 58 -5.66 14.42 -2.08
CA ARG A 58 -4.43 14.04 -2.82
C ARG A 58 -4.11 12.55 -2.67
N THR A 59 -4.38 11.97 -1.51
CA THR A 59 -4.18 10.55 -1.24
C THR A 59 -5.13 9.70 -2.07
N ILE A 60 -6.42 10.05 -2.08
CA ILE A 60 -7.41 9.36 -2.91
C ILE A 60 -7.05 9.47 -4.40
N GLN A 61 -6.68 10.66 -4.88
CA GLN A 61 -6.24 10.84 -6.26
C GLN A 61 -5.03 9.96 -6.60
N ARG A 62 -4.04 9.88 -5.71
CA ARG A 62 -2.87 9.01 -5.89
C ARG A 62 -3.28 7.54 -6.03
N TRP A 63 -4.16 7.04 -5.16
CA TRP A 63 -4.63 5.65 -5.22
C TRP A 63 -5.38 5.36 -6.52
N LEU A 64 -6.27 6.27 -6.92
CA LEU A 64 -7.01 6.16 -8.19
C LEU A 64 -6.07 6.18 -9.41
N SER A 65 -5.00 6.98 -9.38
CA SER A 65 -3.96 6.95 -10.41
C SER A 65 -3.19 5.63 -10.41
N GLN A 66 -2.87 5.05 -9.24
CA GLN A 66 -2.22 3.73 -9.17
C GLN A 66 -3.10 2.63 -9.75
N TYR A 67 -4.41 2.68 -9.46
CA TYR A 67 -5.39 1.76 -10.03
C TYR A 67 -5.45 1.86 -11.56
N ARG A 68 -5.43 3.08 -12.12
CA ARG A 68 -5.39 3.25 -13.59
C ARG A 68 -4.17 2.64 -14.26
N ILE A 69 -3.04 2.59 -13.57
CA ILE A 69 -1.77 2.11 -14.16
C ILE A 69 -1.64 0.58 -14.05
N GLY A 70 -2.18 -0.04 -13.01
CA GLY A 70 -1.96 -1.47 -12.76
C GLY A 70 -3.06 -2.16 -11.97
N GLY A 71 -4.28 -1.64 -12.06
CA GLY A 71 -5.48 -2.20 -11.46
C GLY A 71 -5.40 -2.36 -9.94
N LEU A 72 -6.15 -3.34 -9.45
CA LEU A 72 -6.23 -3.66 -8.03
C LEU A 72 -4.87 -4.04 -7.44
N ALA A 73 -4.03 -4.80 -8.16
CA ALA A 73 -2.72 -5.22 -7.67
C ALA A 73 -1.83 -4.02 -7.31
N LYS A 74 -1.73 -3.04 -8.22
CA LYS A 74 -0.95 -1.82 -7.99
C LYS A 74 -1.59 -0.89 -6.97
N MET A 75 -2.91 -0.91 -6.87
CA MET A 75 -3.62 -0.18 -5.82
C MET A 75 -3.38 -0.80 -4.45
N LEU A 76 -3.22 -2.12 -4.30
CA LEU A 76 -2.96 -2.78 -3.01
C LEU A 76 -1.48 -2.85 -2.63
N GLU A 77 -0.58 -2.45 -3.54
CA GLU A 77 0.85 -2.41 -3.28
C GLU A 77 1.18 -1.39 -2.18
N VAL A 78 1.59 -1.90 -1.01
CA VAL A 78 2.12 -1.09 0.08
C VAL A 78 3.64 -1.21 0.05
N LYS A 79 4.29 -0.26 -0.61
CA LYS A 79 5.76 -0.18 -0.61
C LYS A 79 6.26 0.00 0.82
N LYS A 80 7.13 -0.91 1.26
CA LYS A 80 7.99 -0.66 2.41
C LYS A 80 9.18 0.14 1.93
N SER A 81 9.52 1.21 2.66
CA SER A 81 10.78 1.91 2.43
C SER A 81 11.91 0.91 2.66
N PRO A 82 12.97 0.85 1.83
CA PRO A 82 14.07 -0.11 1.97
C PRO A 82 14.89 0.06 3.26
N GLY A 83 14.53 1.01 4.14
CA GLY A 83 15.31 1.35 5.31
C GLY A 83 16.51 2.23 4.94
N LYS A 84 17.33 2.55 5.94
CA LYS A 84 18.60 3.23 5.72
C LYS A 84 19.60 2.20 5.19
N GLU A 85 20.35 2.55 4.15
CA GLU A 85 21.48 1.72 3.71
C GLU A 85 22.45 1.51 4.87
N PRO A 86 22.91 0.27 5.12
CA PRO A 86 23.84 0.00 6.21
C PRO A 86 25.16 0.74 5.96
N LEU A 87 25.66 1.42 7.00
CA LEU A 87 26.94 2.14 6.93
C LEU A 87 28.13 1.18 6.82
N ILE A 88 27.99 -0.02 7.39
CA ILE A 88 29.01 -1.05 7.37
C ILE A 88 28.91 -1.80 6.03
N PRO A 89 29.96 -1.84 5.22
CA PRO A 89 29.94 -2.54 3.95
C PRO A 89 29.84 -4.05 4.17
N GLN A 90 29.21 -4.74 3.21
CA GLN A 90 28.89 -6.17 3.32
C GLN A 90 30.12 -7.04 3.64
N TRP A 91 31.28 -6.74 3.02
CA TRP A 91 32.52 -7.48 3.26
C TRP A 91 32.98 -7.39 4.72
N ALA A 92 32.82 -6.23 5.39
CA ALA A 92 33.23 -6.06 6.78
C ALA A 92 32.30 -6.84 7.72
N VAL A 93 31.00 -6.89 7.42
CA VAL A 93 30.05 -7.74 8.17
C VAL A 93 30.40 -9.22 8.05
N GLU A 94 30.81 -9.65 6.86
CA GLU A 94 31.22 -11.05 6.62
C GLU A 94 32.51 -11.39 7.36
N SER A 95 33.51 -10.51 7.35
CA SER A 95 34.74 -10.69 8.15
C SER A 95 34.44 -10.78 9.64
N LEU A 96 33.60 -9.88 10.18
CA LEU A 96 33.23 -9.89 11.60
C LEU A 96 32.48 -11.18 11.98
N LYS A 97 31.62 -11.72 11.11
CA LYS A 97 30.90 -12.99 11.37
C LYS A 97 31.85 -14.18 11.47
N VAL A 98 32.89 -14.22 10.64
CA VAL A 98 33.91 -15.27 10.69
C VAL A 98 34.65 -15.21 12.02
N GLU A 99 35.07 -14.02 12.42
CA GLU A 99 35.80 -13.80 13.68
C GLU A 99 34.95 -14.14 14.92
N LEU A 100 33.67 -13.75 14.91
CA LEU A 100 32.70 -14.12 15.96
C LEU A 100 32.42 -15.63 16.05
N SER A 101 32.70 -16.39 14.99
CA SER A 101 32.50 -17.84 14.98
C SER A 101 33.70 -18.60 15.55
N ASP A 102 34.82 -17.92 15.81
CA ASP A 102 35.99 -18.49 16.46
C ASP A 102 35.85 -18.38 18.00
N PRO A 103 35.76 -19.50 18.73
CA PRO A 103 35.59 -19.48 20.18
C PRO A 103 36.78 -18.89 20.96
N GLU A 104 37.99 -18.85 20.36
CA GLU A 104 39.20 -18.29 20.99
C GLU A 104 39.34 -16.77 20.74
N GLY A 105 38.67 -16.22 19.72
CA GLY A 105 38.92 -14.84 19.24
C GLY A 105 38.20 -13.72 20.00
N PHE A 106 37.10 -14.01 20.69
CA PHE A 106 36.27 -13.02 21.40
C PHE A 106 36.16 -13.23 22.91
N SER A 107 36.90 -14.20 23.45
CA SER A 107 36.96 -14.51 24.88
C SER A 107 38.16 -13.80 25.54
N SER A 108 38.01 -12.50 25.81
CA SER A 108 38.88 -11.74 26.73
C SER A 108 38.09 -10.74 27.55
#